data_AF-A0A3P7JM12-F1
#
_entry.id   AF-A0A3P7JM12-F1
#
_cell.length_a   1.000
_cell.length_b   1.000
_cell.length_c   1.000
_cell.angle_alpha   90.00
_cell.angle_beta   90.00
_cell.angle_gamma   90.00
#
_symmetry.space_group_name_H-M   'P 1'
#
loop_
_entity.id
_entity.type
_entity.pdbx_description
1 polymer ?
#
loop_
_entity_poly.entity_id
_entity_poly.type
_entity_poly.pdbx_seq_one_letter_code
_entity_poly.pdbx_strand_id
1 'polypeptide(L)'
;MSNVEASYSADGISFFSNYDSRKGRELEENPHASMLFYWPSQYKQIRVEGIVSKLPVEQAETYWSSMPLSLRIGYRVSEHCSAAVPNKQVYYRFLHDRYIGTNKIELKCDAKCST
;
A
#
# COMPACT_ATOMS: atom_id res chain seq x y z
N MET A 1 -17.05 -2.73 -6.56
CA MET A 1 -16.90 -2.12 -5.22
C MET A 1 -15.52 -1.48 -5.21
N SER A 2 -15.47 -0.15 -5.23
CA SER A 2 -14.25 0.62 -5.45
C SER A 2 -13.26 0.39 -4.31
N ASN A 3 -12.10 -0.20 -4.64
CA ASN A 3 -10.94 -0.17 -3.76
C ASN A 3 -10.44 1.27 -3.73
N VAL A 4 -10.90 2.04 -2.74
CA VAL A 4 -10.48 3.43 -2.58
C VAL A 4 -9.11 3.42 -1.91
N GLU A 5 -8.03 3.41 -2.68
CA GLU A 5 -6.66 3.56 -2.19
C GLU A 5 -6.38 5.00 -1.69
N ALA A 6 -7.23 5.96 -2.09
CA ALA A 6 -7.19 7.34 -1.63
C ALA A 6 -8.61 7.96 -1.60
N SER A 7 -8.99 8.61 -0.50
CA SER A 7 -10.28 9.33 -0.37
C SER A 7 -10.06 10.85 -0.39
N TYR A 8 -11.10 11.62 -0.71
CA TYR A 8 -11.06 13.09 -0.70
C TYR A 8 -12.26 13.66 0.09
N SER A 9 -12.03 14.74 0.82
CA SER A 9 -13.05 15.50 1.54
C SER A 9 -12.78 17.01 1.41
N ALA A 10 -13.61 17.83 2.05
CA ALA A 10 -13.34 19.26 2.16
C ALA A 10 -12.00 19.56 2.88
N ASP A 11 -11.53 18.63 3.71
CA ASP A 11 -10.30 18.77 4.51
C ASP A 11 -9.03 18.37 3.74
N GLY A 12 -9.17 17.74 2.57
CA GLY A 12 -8.05 17.38 1.70
C GLY A 12 -8.16 15.98 1.11
N ILE A 13 -6.99 15.38 0.87
CA ILE A 13 -6.86 14.06 0.25
C ILE A 13 -6.12 13.13 1.21
N SER A 14 -6.69 11.95 1.41
CA SER A 14 -6.21 10.90 2.29
C SER A 14 -5.65 9.75 1.46
N PHE A 15 -4.52 9.20 1.88
CA PHE A 15 -3.91 8.00 1.30
C PHE A 15 -3.36 7.09 2.41
N PHE A 16 -3.20 5.81 2.12
CA PHE A 16 -2.71 4.84 3.09
C PHE A 16 -1.31 4.34 2.71
N SER A 17 -0.42 4.23 3.69
CA SER A 17 0.92 3.66 3.50
C SER A 17 1.47 3.11 4.82
N ASN A 18 2.60 2.39 4.72
CA ASN A 18 3.33 1.93 5.89
C ASN A 18 4.15 3.09 6.49
N TYR A 19 4.03 3.31 7.79
CA TYR A 19 4.79 4.33 8.54
C TYR A 19 6.31 4.10 8.48
N ASP A 20 6.76 2.85 8.46
CA ASP A 20 8.19 2.50 8.40
C ASP A 20 8.77 2.53 6.97
N SER A 21 7.96 2.92 5.98
CA SER A 21 8.46 3.11 4.63
C SER A 21 9.31 4.38 4.52
N ARG A 22 10.10 4.48 3.45
CA ARG A 22 10.93 5.67 3.19
C ARG A 22 10.10 6.96 3.26
N LYS A 23 8.94 7.00 2.56
CA LYS A 23 8.05 8.16 2.57
C LYS A 23 7.44 8.44 3.94
N GLY A 24 7.18 7.40 4.74
CA GLY A 24 6.62 7.55 6.08
C GLY A 24 7.61 8.26 7.02
N ARG A 25 8.88 7.87 6.98
CA ARG A 25 9.96 8.56 7.69
C ARG A 25 10.17 9.99 7.20
N GLU A 26 10.22 10.19 5.88
CA GLU A 26 10.36 11.53 5.29
C GLU A 26 9.21 12.47 5.71
N LEU A 27 7.96 11.98 5.77
CA LEU A 27 6.80 12.76 6.19
C LEU A 27 6.73 13.01 7.69
N GLU A 28 7.32 12.13 8.52
CA GLU A 28 7.44 12.37 9.96
C GLU A 28 8.43 13.50 10.25
N GLU A 29 9.55 13.55 9.52
CA GLU A 29 10.57 14.58 9.68
C GLU A 29 10.19 15.90 8.99
N ASN A 30 9.54 15.81 7.83
CA ASN A 30 9.12 16.95 7.03
C ASN A 30 7.70 16.72 6.47
N PRO A 31 6.65 17.29 7.09
CA PRO A 31 5.27 17.01 6.72
C PRO A 31 4.82 17.73 5.44
N HIS A 32 5.72 18.37 4.69
CA HIS A 32 5.39 19.02 3.43
C HIS A 32 5.39 18.01 2.28
N ALA A 33 4.27 17.91 1.56
CA ALA A 33 4.13 16.98 0.44
C ALA A 33 3.45 17.63 -0.78
N SER A 34 3.73 17.03 -1.94
CA SER A 34 3.05 17.34 -3.20
C SER A 34 2.53 16.06 -3.84
N MET A 35 1.32 16.09 -4.39
CA MET A 35 0.71 15.00 -5.14
C MET A 35 0.32 15.45 -6.54
N LEU A 36 0.54 14.56 -7.51
CA LEU A 36 0.27 14.82 -8.92
C LEU A 36 -0.69 13.78 -9.48
N PHE A 37 -1.82 14.25 -9.99
CA PHE A 37 -2.74 13.46 -10.80
C PHE A 37 -2.53 13.81 -12.27
N TYR A 38 -2.21 12.80 -13.07
CA TYR A 38 -1.99 12.96 -14.50
C TYR A 38 -3.01 12.15 -15.29
N TRP A 39 -3.75 12.84 -16.15
CA TRP A 39 -4.81 12.30 -16.98
C TRP A 39 -4.45 12.49 -18.47
N PRO A 40 -3.73 11.52 -19.06
CA PRO A 40 -3.22 11.67 -20.43
C PRO A 40 -4.35 11.76 -21.46
N SER A 41 -5.44 11.00 -21.29
CA SER A 41 -6.57 11.00 -22.23
C SER A 41 -7.32 12.33 -22.26
N GLN A 42 -7.30 13.09 -21.17
CA GLN A 42 -7.87 14.44 -21.11
C GLN A 42 -6.83 15.56 -21.27
N TYR A 43 -5.55 15.22 -21.45
CA TYR A 43 -4.43 16.17 -21.42
C TYR A 43 -4.47 17.10 -20.19
N LYS A 44 -4.87 16.55 -19.03
CA LYS A 44 -5.02 17.30 -17.79
C LYS A 44 -4.02 16.84 -16.74
N GLN A 45 -3.60 17.81 -15.93
CA GLN A 45 -2.74 17.58 -14.78
C GLN A 45 -3.27 18.39 -13.60
N ILE A 46 -3.39 17.75 -12.44
CA ILE A 46 -3.76 18.40 -11.19
C ILE A 46 -2.62 18.19 -10.20
N ARG A 47 -2.16 19.28 -9.59
CA ARG A 47 -1.13 19.27 -8.55
C ARG A 47 -1.74 19.78 -7.25
N VAL A 48 -1.50 19.05 -6.17
CA VAL A 48 -1.94 19.40 -4.81
C VAL A 48 -0.71 19.48 -3.93
N GLU A 49 -0.58 20.55 -3.17
CA GLU A 49 0.54 20.79 -2.24
C GLU A 49 -0.02 21.16 -0.88
N GLY A 50 0.64 20.70 0.19
CA GLY A 50 0.16 20.98 1.53
C GLY A 50 0.96 20.29 2.62
N ILE A 51 0.42 20.37 3.83
CA ILE A 51 0.96 19.73 5.03
C ILE A 51 0.18 18.43 5.26
N VAL A 52 0.91 17.34 5.49
CA VAL A 52 0.37 16.02 5.79
C VAL A 52 0.19 15.86 7.30
N SER A 53 -0.95 15.31 7.69
CA SER A 53 -1.24 14.91 9.07
C SER A 53 -1.69 13.46 9.12
N LYS A 54 -1.49 12.81 10.28
CA LYS A 54 -1.93 11.43 10.49
C LYS A 54 -3.45 11.40 10.65
N LEU A 55 -4.09 10.46 9.96
CA LEU A 55 -5.51 10.17 10.18
C LEU A 55 -5.74 9.52 11.55
N PRO A 56 -6.94 9.65 12.13
CA PRO A 56 -7.33 8.90 13.32
C PRO A 56 -7.13 7.39 13.11
N VAL A 57 -6.65 6.70 14.15
CA VAL A 57 -6.38 5.27 14.12
C VAL A 57 -7.62 4.47 13.71
N GLU A 58 -8.79 4.86 14.19
CA GLU A 58 -10.07 4.23 13.87
C GLU A 58 -10.37 4.23 12.35
N GLN A 59 -10.03 5.31 11.64
CA GLN A 59 -10.22 5.38 10.19
C GLN A 59 -9.25 4.43 9.46
N ALA A 60 -8.01 4.34 9.92
CA ALA A 60 -7.03 3.43 9.38
C ALA A 60 -7.41 1.96 9.63
N GLU A 61 -7.92 1.62 10.82
CA GLU A 61 -8.39 0.28 11.17
C GLU A 61 -9.63 -0.13 10.38
N THR A 62 -10.57 0.81 10.19
CA THR A 62 -11.77 0.59 9.37
C THR A 62 -11.38 0.29 7.93
N TYR A 63 -10.50 1.12 7.35
CA TYR A 63 -9.96 0.89 6.01
C TYR A 63 -9.25 -0.47 5.93
N TRP A 64 -8.35 -0.75 6.86
CA TRP A 64 -7.60 -2.01 6.90
C TRP A 64 -8.53 -3.23 6.97
N SER A 65 -9.57 -3.16 7.78
CA SER A 65 -10.54 -4.24 7.95
C SER A 65 -11.40 -4.46 6.71
N SER A 66 -11.71 -3.40 5.96
CA SER A 66 -12.44 -3.48 4.70
C SER A 66 -11.63 -4.11 3.55
N MET A 67 -10.30 -4.19 3.70
CA MET A 67 -9.41 -4.65 2.64
C MET A 67 -9.49 -6.18 2.43
N PRO A 68 -9.55 -6.65 1.17
CA PRO A 68 -9.45 -8.07 0.83
C PRO A 68 -8.27 -8.76 1.53
N LEU A 69 -8.48 -10.01 1.96
CA LEU A 69 -7.46 -10.77 2.71
C LEU A 69 -6.14 -10.89 1.93
N SER A 70 -6.21 -11.13 0.62
CA SER A 70 -5.02 -11.23 -0.24
C SER A 70 -4.16 -9.96 -0.23
N LEU A 71 -4.79 -8.79 -0.27
CA LEU A 71 -4.10 -7.50 -0.17
C LEU A 71 -3.50 -7.31 1.21
N ARG A 72 -4.26 -7.55 2.29
CA ARG A 72 -3.75 -7.46 3.67
C ARG A 72 -2.50 -8.33 3.90
N ILE A 73 -2.47 -9.51 3.29
CA ILE A 73 -1.32 -10.42 3.36
C ILE A 73 -0.14 -9.86 2.57
N GLY A 74 -0.36 -9.39 1.34
CA GLY A 74 0.68 -8.72 0.55
C GLY A 74 1.32 -7.56 1.32
N TYR A 75 0.49 -6.72 1.95
CA TYR A 75 0.97 -5.63 2.79
C TYR A 75 1.75 -6.12 4.02
N ARG A 76 1.31 -7.17 4.71
CA ARG A 76 2.02 -7.71 5.89
C ARG A 76 3.32 -8.43 5.55
N VAL A 77 3.40 -9.08 4.39
CA VAL A 77 4.62 -9.80 3.95
C VAL A 77 5.71 -8.81 3.56
N SER A 78 5.31 -7.66 3.03
CA SER A 78 6.18 -6.53 2.80
C SER A 78 6.50 -5.80 4.11
N GLU A 79 7.28 -6.43 4.99
CA GLU A 79 7.71 -5.86 6.29
C GLU A 79 8.29 -4.45 6.12
N HIS A 80 8.98 -4.21 5.01
CA HIS A 80 9.45 -2.90 4.59
C HIS A 80 9.08 -2.71 3.11
N CYS A 81 8.02 -1.98 2.80
CA CYS A 81 7.58 -1.65 1.42
C CYS A 81 8.61 -0.88 0.58
N SER A 82 9.84 -0.73 1.09
CA SER A 82 10.96 -0.02 0.48
C SER A 82 12.30 -0.76 0.64
N ALA A 83 12.33 -1.93 1.29
CA ALA A 83 13.57 -2.70 1.40
C ALA A 83 13.82 -3.52 0.13
N ALA A 84 15.09 -3.64 -0.24
CA ALA A 84 15.49 -4.49 -1.35
C ALA A 84 15.24 -5.95 -1.00
N VAL A 85 14.47 -6.65 -1.84
CA VAL A 85 14.33 -8.10 -1.78
C VAL A 85 15.26 -8.71 -2.83
N PRO A 86 16.12 -9.68 -2.47
CA PRO A 86 17.11 -10.24 -3.40
C PRO A 86 16.51 -10.85 -4.67
N ASN A 87 15.35 -11.49 -4.56
CA ASN A 87 14.62 -12.07 -5.68
C ASN A 87 13.15 -12.36 -5.32
N LYS A 88 12.35 -12.69 -6.33
CA LYS A 88 10.93 -13.00 -6.20
C LYS A 88 10.65 -14.24 -5.32
N GLN A 89 11.57 -15.22 -5.29
CA GLN A 89 11.44 -16.45 -4.52
C GLN A 89 11.45 -16.18 -3.01
N VAL A 90 12.23 -15.19 -2.56
CA VAL A 90 12.24 -14.75 -1.15
C VAL A 90 10.85 -14.26 -0.73
N TYR A 91 10.19 -13.46 -1.57
CA TYR A 91 8.82 -13.00 -1.30
C TYR A 91 7.81 -14.16 -1.22
N TYR A 92 7.87 -15.11 -2.16
CA TYR A 92 6.99 -16.29 -2.13
C TYR A 92 7.25 -17.20 -0.95
N ARG A 93 8.51 -17.34 -0.53
CA ARG A 93 8.87 -18.10 0.67
C ARG A 93 8.26 -17.45 1.92
N PHE A 94 8.37 -16.13 2.08
CA PHE A 94 7.74 -15.42 3.19
C PHE A 94 6.21 -15.56 3.19
N LEU A 95 5.57 -15.49 2.01
CA LEU A 95 4.15 -15.78 1.87
C LEU A 95 3.83 -17.21 2.33
N HIS A 96 4.62 -18.19 1.89
CA HIS A 96 4.38 -19.59 2.16
C HIS A 96 4.55 -19.94 3.64
N ASP A 97 5.72 -19.61 4.20
CA ASP A 97 6.10 -19.94 5.58
C ASP A 97 5.16 -19.31 6.61
N ARG A 98 4.59 -18.14 6.29
CA ARG A 98 3.78 -17.37 7.24
C ARG A 98 2.26 -17.52 7.04
N TYR A 99 1.79 -17.85 5.84
CA TYR A 99 0.35 -17.82 5.52
C TYR A 99 -0.19 -19.05 4.77
N ILE A 100 0.63 -19.82 4.05
CA ILE A 100 0.14 -20.97 3.24
C ILE A 100 0.05 -22.27 4.08
N GLY A 101 0.76 -22.36 5.22
CA GLY A 101 0.64 -23.48 6.18
C GLY A 101 -0.63 -23.48 7.04
N THR A 102 -1.43 -22.41 7.00
CA THR A 102 -2.74 -22.34 7.67
C THR A 102 -3.83 -22.46 6.60
N ASN A 103 -4.61 -23.54 6.60
CA ASN A 103 -5.76 -23.88 5.72
C ASN A 103 -6.76 -22.73 5.39
N LYS A 104 -6.32 -21.63 4.78
CA LYS A 104 -7.16 -20.44 4.52
C LYS A 104 -6.98 -19.79 3.16
N ILE A 105 -6.02 -20.22 2.33
CA ILE A 105 -5.78 -19.54 1.05
C ILE A 105 -5.23 -20.51 0.00
N GLU A 106 -6.05 -20.82 -1.01
CA GLU A 106 -5.55 -21.30 -2.29
C GLU A 106 -5.01 -20.11 -3.08
N LEU A 107 -3.70 -19.84 -2.96
CA LEU A 107 -3.03 -19.02 -3.96
C LEU A 107 -2.67 -19.95 -5.12
N LYS A 108 -3.37 -19.81 -6.26
CA LYS A 108 -2.88 -20.38 -7.52
C LYS A 108 -1.57 -19.69 -7.86
N CYS A 109 -0.48 -20.34 -7.45
CA CYS A 109 0.84 -20.03 -7.96
C CYS A 109 0.84 -20.49 -9.43
N ASP A 110 0.53 -19.58 -10.36
CA ASP A 110 0.77 -19.82 -11.77
C ASP A 110 2.28 -19.90 -11.98
N ALA A 111 2.80 -21.11 -11.74
CA ALA A 111 4.18 -21.49 -11.98
C ALA A 111 4.44 -21.50 -13.49
N LYS A 112 4.55 -20.31 -14.06
CA LYS A 112 5.24 -20.04 -15.33
C LYS A 112 6.29 -18.96 -15.10
N CYS A 113 7.18 -19.20 -14.14
CA CYS A 113 8.51 -18.59 -14.15
C CYS A 113 9.46 -19.60 -14.79
N SER A 114 9.38 -19.73 -16.12
CA SER A 114 10.42 -20.36 -16.92
C SER A 114 11.49 -19.30 -17.21
N THR A 115 12.74 -19.61 -16.82
CA THR A 115 14.02 -19.07 -17.32
C THR A 115 14.10 -17.60 -17.72
#